data_AF-A0A3S4TTU8-F1
#
_entry.id   AF-A0A3S4TTU8-F1
#
_cell.length_a   1.000
_cell.length_b   1.000
_cell.length_c   1.000
_cell.angle_alpha   90.00
_cell.angle_beta   90.00
_cell.angle_gamma   90.00
#
_symmetry.space_group_name_H-M   'P 1'
#
loop_
_entity.id
_entity.type
_entity.pdbx_description
1 polymer ?
#
loop_
_entity_poly.entity_id
_entity_poly.type
_entity_poly.pdbx_seq_one_letter_code
_entity_poly.pdbx_strand_id
1 'polypeptide(L)'
;MFKPMQLNKEQWDDIQYRKKLKIYGEVAKMLEIYYPGFWGDKDETFQIQWIEKVDQLTLNYDPNRRRADLETMAAVCAIIGSDFEENSKYNFVVNKLKKGDLYLSSRNILDYLRFEVLNKDFDEAGRQYNTWSLRGVQDGMPHFTRRVPNFNTEWREDNEKENVWSIYKNNVRGNENL
;
A
#
# COMPACT_ATOMS: atom_id res chain seq x y z
N MET A 1 -36.89 -3.25 -29.11
CA MET A 1 -36.82 -3.47 -27.65
C MET A 1 -35.55 -4.25 -27.36
N PHE A 2 -34.54 -3.60 -26.77
CA PHE A 2 -33.29 -4.30 -26.40
C PHE A 2 -33.59 -5.18 -25.18
N LYS A 3 -33.35 -6.50 -25.28
CA LYS A 3 -33.31 -7.36 -24.09
C LYS A 3 -31.88 -7.33 -23.57
N PRO A 4 -31.63 -6.83 -22.34
CA PRO A 4 -30.30 -6.88 -21.77
C PRO A 4 -29.86 -8.34 -21.66
N MET A 5 -28.62 -8.62 -22.08
CA MET A 5 -28.02 -9.93 -21.96
C MET A 5 -27.90 -10.28 -20.47
N GLN A 6 -28.57 -11.35 -20.04
CA GLN A 6 -28.41 -11.86 -18.68
C GLN A 6 -27.21 -12.81 -18.67
N LEU A 7 -26.18 -12.43 -17.93
CA LEU A 7 -25.00 -13.26 -17.72
C LEU A 7 -25.34 -14.37 -16.73
N ASN A 8 -24.84 -15.58 -17.00
CA ASN A 8 -24.91 -16.69 -16.06
C ASN A 8 -23.82 -16.54 -14.96
N LYS A 9 -23.87 -17.43 -13.96
CA LYS A 9 -22.92 -17.40 -12.83
C LYS A 9 -21.46 -17.50 -13.29
N GLU A 10 -21.14 -18.45 -14.18
CA GLU A 10 -19.77 -18.65 -14.68
C GLU A 10 -19.22 -17.41 -15.40
N GLN A 11 -20.06 -16.74 -16.19
CA GLN A 11 -19.68 -15.50 -16.88
C GLN A 11 -19.45 -14.36 -15.89
N TRP A 12 -20.27 -14.25 -14.84
CA TRP A 12 -20.02 -13.29 -13.77
C TRP A 12 -18.72 -13.60 -13.02
N ASP A 13 -18.47 -14.86 -12.69
CA ASP A 13 -17.27 -15.30 -11.99
C ASP A 13 -16.00 -15.02 -12.83
N ASP A 14 -16.02 -15.30 -14.15
CA ASP A 14 -14.92 -14.96 -15.07
C ASP A 14 -14.68 -13.44 -15.14
N ILE A 15 -15.74 -12.61 -15.20
CA ILE A 15 -15.60 -11.15 -15.18
C ILE A 15 -14.96 -10.67 -13.88
N GLN A 16 -15.38 -11.20 -12.73
CA GLN A 16 -14.80 -10.81 -11.44
C GLN A 16 -13.35 -11.27 -11.33
N TYR A 17 -13.03 -12.47 -11.82
CA TYR A 17 -11.67 -12.98 -11.86
C TYR A 17 -10.76 -12.11 -12.74
N ARG A 18 -11.19 -11.73 -13.95
CA ARG A 18 -10.42 -10.83 -14.83
C ARG A 18 -10.23 -9.44 -14.22
N LYS A 19 -11.25 -8.90 -13.54
CA LYS A 19 -11.13 -7.63 -12.80
C LYS A 19 -10.11 -7.72 -11.68
N LYS A 20 -10.13 -8.82 -10.92
CA LYS A 20 -9.16 -9.12 -9.86
C LYS A 20 -7.74 -9.16 -10.43
N LEU A 21 -7.52 -9.91 -11.51
CA LEU A 21 -6.21 -9.98 -12.18
C LEU A 21 -5.73 -8.62 -12.70
N LYS A 22 -6.62 -7.81 -13.29
CA LYS A 22 -6.29 -6.44 -13.71
C LYS A 22 -5.78 -5.61 -12.53
N ILE A 23 -6.51 -5.61 -11.40
CA ILE A 23 -6.12 -4.87 -10.19
C ILE A 23 -4.77 -5.37 -9.68
N TYR A 24 -4.54 -6.68 -9.65
CA TYR A 24 -3.26 -7.23 -9.20
C TYR A 24 -2.10 -6.82 -10.10
N GLY A 25 -2.26 -6.87 -11.43
CA GLY A 25 -1.23 -6.36 -12.35
C GLY A 25 -0.95 -4.86 -12.17
N GLU A 26 -1.97 -4.07 -11.82
CA GLU A 26 -1.80 -2.64 -11.52
C GLU A 26 -1.06 -2.41 -10.19
N VAL A 27 -1.38 -3.18 -9.15
CA VAL A 27 -0.64 -3.14 -7.87
C VAL A 27 0.80 -3.61 -8.06
N ALA A 28 1.06 -4.57 -8.97
CA ALA A 28 2.42 -4.99 -9.28
C ALA A 28 3.27 -3.85 -9.85
N LYS A 29 2.68 -3.11 -10.80
CA LYS A 29 3.30 -1.91 -11.37
C LYS A 29 3.44 -0.78 -10.36
N MET A 30 2.48 -0.62 -9.43
CA MET A 30 2.59 0.33 -8.32
C MET A 30 3.85 0.05 -7.50
N LEU A 31 4.09 -1.21 -7.12
CA LEU A 31 5.27 -1.57 -6.33
C LEU A 31 6.58 -1.31 -7.07
N GLU A 32 6.63 -1.55 -8.39
CA GLU A 32 7.81 -1.21 -9.20
C GLU A 32 8.05 0.31 -9.27
N ILE A 33 6.98 1.12 -9.29
CA ILE A 33 7.10 2.59 -9.25
C ILE A 33 7.56 3.06 -7.87
N TYR A 34 7.00 2.49 -6.80
CA TYR A 34 7.25 2.91 -5.42
C TYR A 34 8.64 2.48 -4.94
N TYR A 35 9.07 1.29 -5.37
CA TYR A 35 10.30 0.63 -4.96
C TYR A 35 10.98 0.02 -6.21
N PRO A 36 11.66 0.84 -7.03
CA PRO A 36 12.29 0.36 -8.27
C PRO A 36 13.22 -0.83 -8.04
N GLY A 37 13.07 -1.87 -8.84
CA GLY A 37 13.81 -3.13 -8.72
C GLY A 37 13.25 -4.11 -7.69
N PHE A 38 12.11 -3.83 -7.05
CA PHE A 38 11.47 -4.71 -6.06
C PHE A 38 11.26 -6.12 -6.60
N TRP A 39 10.80 -6.26 -7.84
CA TRP A 39 10.55 -7.56 -8.44
C TRP A 39 11.81 -8.29 -8.91
N GLY A 40 12.90 -7.57 -9.18
CA GLY A 40 14.13 -8.15 -9.72
C GLY A 40 13.88 -8.94 -11.01
N ASP A 41 14.16 -10.25 -10.98
CA ASP A 41 14.01 -11.19 -12.10
C ASP A 41 12.67 -11.96 -12.10
N LYS A 42 11.75 -11.63 -11.18
CA LYS A 42 10.50 -12.38 -10.98
C LYS A 42 9.49 -12.10 -12.08
N ASP A 43 8.94 -13.17 -12.65
CA ASP A 43 7.96 -13.09 -13.73
C ASP A 43 6.58 -12.60 -13.27
N GLU A 44 5.72 -12.26 -14.23
CA GLU A 44 4.38 -11.75 -13.96
C GLU A 44 3.52 -12.75 -13.15
N THR A 45 3.69 -14.05 -13.37
CA THR A 45 2.96 -15.09 -12.63
C THR A 45 3.28 -15.02 -11.14
N PHE A 46 4.57 -14.90 -10.80
CA PHE A 46 5.02 -14.74 -9.42
C PHE A 46 4.48 -13.44 -8.81
N GLN A 47 4.55 -12.32 -9.54
CA GLN A 47 4.06 -11.03 -9.06
C GLN A 47 2.57 -11.09 -8.71
N ILE A 48 1.76 -11.67 -9.58
CA ILE A 48 0.31 -11.84 -9.36
C ILE A 48 0.03 -12.73 -8.15
N GLN A 49 0.73 -13.86 -8.02
CA GLN A 49 0.57 -14.77 -6.87
C GLN A 49 0.99 -14.11 -5.55
N TRP A 50 2.05 -13.28 -5.58
CA TRP A 50 2.48 -12.54 -4.41
C TRP A 50 1.42 -11.55 -3.95
N ILE A 51 0.83 -10.80 -4.90
CA ILE A 51 -0.24 -9.84 -4.59
C ILE A 51 -1.49 -10.56 -4.12
N GLU A 52 -1.82 -11.70 -4.69
CA GLU A 52 -2.93 -12.53 -4.21
C GLU A 52 -2.75 -12.94 -2.74
N LYS A 53 -1.54 -13.32 -2.34
CA LYS A 53 -1.23 -13.65 -0.94
C LYS A 53 -1.42 -12.43 -0.02
N VAL A 54 -0.90 -11.27 -0.43
CA VAL A 54 -1.12 -10.01 0.30
C VAL A 54 -2.60 -9.67 0.38
N ASP A 55 -3.34 -9.98 -0.66
CA ASP A 55 -4.76 -9.69 -0.72
C ASP A 55 -5.57 -10.56 0.25
N GLN A 56 -5.26 -11.86 0.32
CA GLN A 56 -5.82 -12.76 1.34
C GLN A 56 -5.48 -12.28 2.75
N LEU A 57 -4.24 -11.83 2.94
CA LEU A 57 -3.82 -11.27 4.21
C LEU A 57 -4.60 -10.01 4.58
N THR A 58 -4.80 -9.11 3.62
CA THR A 58 -5.59 -7.89 3.82
C THR A 58 -7.04 -8.23 4.18
N LEU A 59 -7.63 -9.24 3.52
CA LEU A 59 -9.00 -9.73 3.81
C LEU A 59 -9.14 -10.32 5.23
N ASN A 60 -8.08 -10.90 5.79
CA ASN A 60 -8.09 -11.39 7.17
C ASN A 60 -8.24 -10.26 8.19
N TYR A 61 -7.75 -9.06 7.87
CA TYR A 61 -7.87 -7.88 8.73
C TYR A 61 -9.13 -7.06 8.41
N ASP A 62 -9.55 -6.99 7.15
CA ASP A 62 -10.78 -6.33 6.72
C ASP A 62 -11.44 -7.09 5.54
N PRO A 63 -12.50 -7.88 5.82
CA PRO A 63 -13.25 -8.57 4.78
C PRO A 63 -13.90 -7.65 3.74
N ASN A 64 -14.10 -6.37 4.07
CA ASN A 64 -14.70 -5.36 3.19
C ASN A 64 -13.64 -4.42 2.58
N ARG A 65 -12.37 -4.84 2.58
CA ARG A 65 -11.25 -4.01 2.11
C ARG A 65 -11.52 -3.38 0.74
N ARG A 66 -11.16 -2.12 0.61
CA ARG A 66 -11.16 -1.41 -0.68
C ARG A 66 -9.85 -1.70 -1.41
N ARG A 67 -9.78 -1.28 -2.67
CA ARG A 67 -8.53 -1.30 -3.44
C ARG A 67 -7.40 -0.55 -2.75
N ALA A 68 -7.68 0.61 -2.16
CA ALA A 68 -6.68 1.41 -1.46
C ALA A 68 -6.07 0.68 -0.24
N ASP A 69 -6.86 -0.18 0.41
CA ASP A 69 -6.38 -0.96 1.55
C ASP A 69 -5.43 -2.08 1.08
N LEU A 70 -5.72 -2.74 -0.06
CA LEU A 70 -4.77 -3.65 -0.74
C LEU A 70 -3.49 -2.92 -1.19
N GLU A 71 -3.61 -1.77 -1.83
CA GLU A 71 -2.45 -0.97 -2.27
C GLU A 71 -1.53 -0.63 -1.08
N THR A 72 -2.12 -0.19 0.03
CA THR A 72 -1.37 0.16 1.24
C THR A 72 -0.72 -1.08 1.87
N MET A 73 -1.47 -2.19 2.01
CA MET A 73 -0.92 -3.44 2.55
C MET A 73 0.18 -4.03 1.67
N ALA A 74 0.06 -3.94 0.34
CA ALA A 74 1.10 -4.35 -0.59
C ALA A 74 2.37 -3.52 -0.39
N ALA A 75 2.25 -2.20 -0.23
CA ALA A 75 3.41 -1.35 0.06
C ALA A 75 4.06 -1.69 1.41
N VAL A 76 3.27 -1.96 2.46
CA VAL A 76 3.78 -2.41 3.76
C VAL A 76 4.52 -3.75 3.64
N CYS A 77 3.92 -4.74 2.98
CA CYS A 77 4.52 -6.05 2.77
C CYS A 77 5.79 -5.98 1.91
N ALA A 78 5.86 -5.05 0.95
CA ALA A 78 7.06 -4.86 0.12
C ALA A 78 8.26 -4.35 0.93
N ILE A 79 8.04 -3.50 1.94
CA ILE A 79 9.12 -2.99 2.80
C ILE A 79 9.61 -4.06 3.78
N ILE A 80 8.69 -4.85 4.33
CA ILE A 80 9.02 -5.80 5.39
C ILE A 80 9.44 -7.17 4.85
N GLY A 81 8.69 -7.69 3.88
CA GLY A 81 8.68 -9.09 3.49
C GLY A 81 7.26 -9.68 3.56
N SER A 82 7.02 -10.71 2.75
CA SER A 82 5.73 -11.42 2.68
C SER A 82 5.38 -12.21 3.95
N ASP A 83 6.36 -12.43 4.82
CA ASP A 83 6.27 -13.19 6.07
C ASP A 83 6.23 -12.27 7.30
N PHE A 84 5.80 -11.01 7.17
CA PHE A 84 5.87 -10.04 8.26
C PHE A 84 5.13 -10.47 9.53
N GLU A 85 4.10 -11.30 9.41
CA GLU A 85 3.35 -11.83 10.57
C GLU A 85 4.19 -12.79 11.43
N GLU A 86 5.19 -13.44 10.83
CA GLU A 86 6.12 -14.35 11.49
C GLU A 86 7.41 -13.65 11.91
N ASN A 87 7.67 -12.47 11.32
CA ASN A 87 8.86 -11.69 11.62
C ASN A 87 8.70 -10.93 12.95
N SER A 88 9.31 -11.48 14.00
CA SER A 88 9.27 -10.91 15.37
C SER A 88 9.68 -9.44 15.46
N LYS A 89 10.53 -8.94 14.54
CA LYS A 89 10.92 -7.52 14.47
C LYS A 89 9.73 -6.60 14.18
N TYR A 90 8.69 -7.10 13.52
CA TYR A 90 7.54 -6.33 13.06
C TYR A 90 6.23 -6.68 13.79
N ASN A 91 6.30 -7.31 14.96
CA ASN A 91 5.12 -7.59 15.81
C ASN A 91 4.27 -6.34 16.12
N PHE A 92 4.89 -5.16 16.15
CA PHE A 92 4.18 -3.89 16.32
C PHE A 92 3.21 -3.59 15.17
N VAL A 93 3.51 -4.03 13.95
CA VAL A 93 2.64 -3.88 12.76
C VAL A 93 1.36 -4.67 12.97
N VAL A 94 1.48 -5.96 13.26
CA VAL A 94 0.34 -6.85 13.55
C VAL A 94 -0.49 -6.30 14.70
N ASN A 95 0.15 -5.85 15.77
CA ASN A 95 -0.55 -5.28 16.92
C ASN A 95 -1.32 -4.00 16.57
N LYS A 96 -0.75 -3.14 15.72
CA LYS A 96 -1.42 -1.90 15.28
C LYS A 96 -2.58 -2.19 14.34
N LEU A 97 -2.43 -3.11 13.39
CA LEU A 97 -3.53 -3.56 12.50
C LEU A 97 -4.71 -4.14 13.29
N LYS A 98 -4.47 -4.90 14.36
CA LYS A 98 -5.52 -5.52 15.18
C LYS A 98 -6.29 -4.54 16.08
N LYS A 99 -5.69 -3.40 16.44
CA LYS A 99 -6.24 -2.48 17.44
C LYS A 99 -6.95 -1.26 16.85
N GLY A 100 -6.69 -0.93 15.59
CA GLY A 100 -7.19 0.28 14.97
C GLY A 100 -8.03 0.02 13.72
N ASP A 101 -8.56 1.10 13.16
CA ASP A 101 -9.12 1.12 11.80
C ASP A 101 -8.04 0.71 10.79
N LEU A 102 -8.34 -0.23 9.89
CA LEU A 102 -7.33 -0.78 8.97
C LEU A 102 -6.71 0.31 8.11
N TYR A 103 -7.51 1.23 7.58
CA TYR A 103 -7.03 2.28 6.69
C TYR A 103 -6.07 3.24 7.40
N LEU A 104 -6.46 3.77 8.57
CA LEU A 104 -5.59 4.66 9.34
C LEU A 104 -4.36 3.92 9.89
N SER A 105 -4.53 2.68 10.33
CA SER A 105 -3.44 1.88 10.90
C SER A 105 -2.40 1.53 9.85
N SER A 106 -2.82 1.00 8.71
CA SER A 106 -1.93 0.62 7.60
C SER A 106 -1.20 1.84 7.02
N ARG A 107 -1.85 3.00 6.92
CA ARG A 107 -1.20 4.24 6.49
C ARG A 107 -0.13 4.71 7.48
N ASN A 108 -0.45 4.72 8.78
CA ASN A 108 0.53 5.07 9.81
C ASN A 108 1.72 4.08 9.85
N ILE A 109 1.46 2.79 9.64
CA ILE A 109 2.50 1.77 9.52
C ILE A 109 3.38 2.06 8.31
N LEU A 110 2.79 2.33 7.15
CA LEU A 110 3.52 2.64 5.93
C LEU A 110 4.40 3.87 6.10
N ASP A 111 3.86 4.94 6.72
CA ASP A 111 4.61 6.15 7.02
C ASP A 111 5.79 5.88 7.97
N TYR A 112 5.58 5.06 9.00
CA TYR A 112 6.66 4.61 9.88
C TYR A 112 7.76 3.88 9.09
N LEU A 113 7.39 2.89 8.30
CA LEU A 113 8.34 2.04 7.57
C LEU A 113 9.11 2.85 6.54
N ARG A 114 8.44 3.72 5.78
CA ARG A 114 9.12 4.60 4.82
C ARG A 114 10.07 5.57 5.53
N PHE A 115 9.63 6.20 6.61
CA PHE A 115 10.45 7.15 7.34
C PHE A 115 11.63 6.50 8.04
N GLU A 116 11.39 5.48 8.87
CA GLU A 116 12.36 4.88 9.79
C GLU A 116 13.18 3.76 9.14
N VAL A 117 12.55 2.89 8.34
CA VAL A 117 13.22 1.71 7.75
C VAL A 117 13.88 2.06 6.43
N LEU A 118 13.18 2.79 5.55
CA LEU A 118 13.73 3.17 4.24
C LEU A 118 14.48 4.51 4.25
N ASN A 119 14.51 5.23 5.37
CA ASN A 119 15.11 6.57 5.49
C ASN A 119 14.57 7.58 4.46
N LYS A 120 13.29 7.46 4.08
CA LYS A 120 12.63 8.41 3.18
C LYS A 120 12.17 9.64 3.94
N ASP A 121 12.46 10.82 3.39
CA ASP A 121 12.02 12.10 3.97
C ASP A 121 10.65 12.57 3.47
N PHE A 122 10.07 11.86 2.50
CA PHE A 122 8.78 12.20 1.89
C PHE A 122 7.84 10.99 1.84
N ASP A 123 6.54 11.25 1.99
CA ASP A 123 5.48 10.27 1.77
C ASP A 123 5.31 9.94 0.28
N GLU A 124 4.40 9.02 -0.04
CA GLU A 124 4.17 8.59 -1.43
C GLU A 124 3.58 9.68 -2.32
N ALA A 125 2.98 10.72 -1.72
CA ALA A 125 2.49 11.90 -2.42
C ALA A 125 3.55 13.00 -2.56
N GLY A 126 4.80 12.74 -2.14
CA GLY A 126 5.89 13.71 -2.19
C GLY A 126 5.83 14.76 -1.09
N ARG A 127 5.06 14.55 -0.02
CA ARG A 127 4.96 15.48 1.11
C ARG A 127 5.99 15.15 2.16
N GLN A 128 6.66 16.17 2.69
CA GLN A 128 7.71 15.96 3.69
C GLN A 128 7.15 15.32 4.97
N TYR A 129 7.87 14.32 5.48
CA TYR A 129 7.66 13.83 6.84
C TYR A 129 8.12 14.86 7.87
N ASN A 130 7.24 15.16 8.83
CA ASN A 130 7.46 16.14 9.87
C ASN A 130 6.58 15.82 11.09
N THR A 131 6.69 16.63 12.14
CA THR A 131 5.95 16.43 13.40
C THR A 131 4.43 16.41 13.21
N TRP A 132 3.89 17.05 12.17
CA TRP A 132 2.45 17.01 11.88
C TRP A 132 2.04 15.76 11.10
N SER A 133 2.73 15.43 9.99
CA SER A 133 2.39 14.25 9.19
C SER A 133 2.59 12.95 9.97
N LEU A 134 3.60 12.88 10.85
CA LEU A 134 3.88 11.71 11.68
C LEU A 134 3.18 11.68 13.05
N ARG A 135 2.29 12.63 13.35
CA ARG A 135 1.69 12.78 14.70
C ARG A 135 0.94 11.54 15.21
N GLY A 136 0.31 10.78 14.31
CA GLY A 136 -0.46 9.57 14.63
C GLY A 136 0.35 8.27 14.48
N VAL A 137 1.60 8.37 14.04
CA VAL A 137 2.41 7.20 13.72
C VAL A 137 2.86 6.50 14.99
N GLN A 138 3.30 7.23 16.01
CA GLN A 138 3.89 6.63 17.21
C GLN A 138 2.91 5.90 18.14
N ASP A 139 1.60 6.05 17.95
CA ASP A 139 0.63 5.28 18.74
C ASP A 139 0.72 3.78 18.42
N GLY A 140 1.17 2.98 19.39
CA GLY A 140 1.38 1.54 19.22
C GLY A 140 2.58 1.16 18.34
N MET A 141 3.45 2.11 17.98
CA MET A 141 4.67 1.88 17.18
C MET A 141 5.92 2.22 17.99
N PRO A 142 7.10 1.67 17.64
CA PRO A 142 8.34 2.08 18.27
C PRO A 142 8.65 3.56 18.02
N HIS A 143 9.44 4.17 18.90
CA HIS A 143 9.92 5.54 18.68
C HIS A 143 10.82 5.62 17.45
N PHE A 144 10.81 6.77 16.80
CA PHE A 144 11.75 7.06 15.72
C PHE A 144 13.16 7.21 16.29
N THR A 145 14.14 6.60 15.63
CA THR A 145 15.55 6.76 16.03
C THR A 145 16.17 7.99 15.40
N ARG A 146 15.63 8.44 14.27
CA ARG A 146 16.07 9.65 13.57
C ARG A 146 15.19 10.86 13.91
N ARG A 147 15.80 12.04 13.84
CA ARG A 147 15.11 13.32 14.11
C ARG A 147 13.99 13.54 13.10
N VAL A 148 12.80 13.85 13.61
CA VAL A 148 11.66 14.30 12.79
C VAL A 148 11.73 15.82 12.61
N PRO A 149 11.70 16.34 11.37
CA PRO A 149 11.65 17.79 11.11
C PRO A 149 10.43 18.44 11.76
N ASN A 150 10.60 19.62 12.35
CA ASN A 150 9.48 20.37 12.93
C ASN A 150 8.59 20.98 11.83
N PHE A 151 7.29 20.75 11.91
CA PHE A 151 6.33 21.26 10.92
C PHE A 151 6.31 22.79 10.80
N ASN A 152 6.50 23.54 11.88
CA ASN A 152 6.38 25.00 11.85
C ASN A 152 7.68 25.69 11.41
N THR A 153 8.85 25.05 11.58
CA THR A 153 10.15 25.70 11.39
C THR A 153 11.03 25.06 10.32
N GLU A 154 10.74 23.82 9.91
CA GLU A 154 11.59 23.05 8.99
C GLU A 154 10.79 22.45 7.82
N TRP A 155 9.59 22.98 7.59
CA TRP A 155 8.74 22.58 6.48
C TRP A 155 9.40 22.88 5.13
N ARG A 156 9.21 21.94 4.20
CA ARG A 156 9.62 22.04 2.80
C ARG A 156 8.41 21.84 1.92
N GLU A 157 8.45 22.46 0.75
CA GLU A 157 7.44 22.27 -0.30
C GLU A 157 7.38 20.80 -0.76
N ASP A 158 6.22 20.43 -1.30
CA ASP A 158 5.99 19.10 -1.87
C ASP A 158 6.99 18.84 -3.01
N ASN A 159 7.54 17.63 -3.05
CA ASN A 159 8.53 17.23 -4.04
C ASN A 159 7.91 16.31 -5.09
N GLU A 160 7.65 16.85 -6.28
CA GLU A 160 7.06 16.11 -7.40
C GLU A 160 7.88 14.88 -7.82
N LYS A 161 9.21 14.91 -7.64
CA LYS A 161 10.09 13.77 -7.98
C LYS A 161 9.92 12.59 -7.02
N GLU A 162 9.48 12.85 -5.79
CA GLU A 162 9.18 11.82 -4.79
C GLU A 162 7.69 11.41 -4.82
N ASN A 163 6.85 12.08 -5.61
CA ASN A 163 5.42 11.82 -5.73
C ASN A 163 5.12 10.60 -6.62
N VAL A 164 5.55 9.44 -6.14
CA VAL A 164 5.32 8.14 -6.78
C VAL A 164 3.84 7.80 -6.91
N TRP A 165 2.99 8.30 -6.00
CA TRP A 165 1.53 8.15 -6.08
C TRP A 165 0.95 8.80 -7.34
N SER A 166 1.37 10.02 -7.67
CA SER A 166 0.90 10.73 -8.88
C SER A 166 1.31 9.97 -10.14
N ILE A 167 2.54 9.45 -10.18
CA ILE A 167 3.04 8.63 -11.30
C ILE A 167 2.17 7.37 -11.44
N TYR A 168 1.93 6.63 -10.37
CA TYR A 168 1.08 5.45 -10.38
C TYR A 168 -0.36 5.77 -10.81
N LYS A 169 -0.96 6.81 -10.22
CA LYS A 169 -2.34 7.22 -10.49
C LYS A 169 -2.55 7.55 -11.97
N ASN A 170 -1.64 8.32 -12.55
CA ASN A 170 -1.80 8.84 -13.90
C ASN A 170 -1.45 7.82 -15.00
N ASN A 171 -0.53 6.89 -14.73
CA ASN A 171 0.00 5.98 -15.75
C ASN A 171 -0.51 4.54 -15.65
N VAL A 172 -1.00 4.12 -14.48
CA VAL A 172 -1.37 2.71 -14.21
C VAL A 172 -2.81 2.58 -13.74
N ARG A 173 -3.17 3.25 -12.64
CA ARG A 173 -4.49 3.07 -12.01
C ARG A 173 -5.64 3.62 -12.87
N GLY A 174 -5.37 4.66 -13.67
CA GLY A 174 -6.37 5.38 -14.43
C GLY A 174 -7.33 6.21 -13.56
N ASN A 175 -8.20 6.99 -14.19
CA ASN A 175 -9.24 7.80 -13.52
C ASN A 175 -10.45 6.96 -13.05
N GLU A 176 -10.24 5.71 -12.68
CA GLU A 176 -11.29 4.91 -12.05
C GLU A 176 -11.44 5.36 -10.59
N ASN A 177 -12.29 6.38 -10.39
CA ASN A 177 -12.96 6.65 -9.12
C ASN A 177 -13.87 5.46 -8.80
N LEU A 178 -13.29 4.35 -8.34
CA LEU A 178 -14.01 3.28 -7.67
C LEU A 178 -14.05 3.58 -6.17
#